data_AF-A8A8U6-F1
#
_entry.id   AF-A8A8U6-F1
#
_cell.length_a   1.000
_cell.length_b   1.000
_cell.length_c   1.000
_cell.angle_alpha   90.00
_cell.angle_beta   90.00
_cell.angle_gamma   90.00
#
_symmetry.space_group_name_H-M   'P 1'
#
loop_
_entity.id
_entity.type
_entity.pdbx_description
1 polymer ?
#
loop_
_entity_poly.entity_id
_entity_poly.type
_entity_poly.pdbx_seq_one_letter_code
_entity_poly.pdbx_strand_id
1 'polypeptide(L)'
;MLVPANVKEKTRIRFENNQCIVDGRSFSTEHVVLVSPSNAKLVLNEDGIKLEASYDQHPKFSTYGNYIVIGVSSDRYIPTWDTLEGKVVKVDEHGGSAEGELGIRASLSRGYVVVELIGSDKKPTKFYVKEVNLEAEKPDFVNVLGSRFHTFYVKTRKDSKVDIKKEDDKLFISISSSEE
;
A
#
# COMPACT_ATOMS: atom_id res chain seq x y z
N MET A 1 6.21 22.28 -32.83
CA MET A 1 6.53 20.96 -32.29
C MET A 1 5.27 20.47 -31.58
N LEU A 2 4.51 19.57 -32.19
CA LEU A 2 3.24 19.09 -31.65
C LEU A 2 3.54 18.01 -30.60
N VAL A 3 3.22 18.27 -29.33
CA VAL A 3 3.28 17.26 -28.27
C VAL A 3 2.14 16.25 -28.52
N PRO A 4 2.38 14.93 -28.54
CA PRO A 4 1.32 13.95 -28.78
C PRO A 4 0.26 14.04 -27.67
N ALA A 5 -1.01 14.14 -28.05
CA ALA A 5 -2.16 14.34 -27.16
C ALA A 5 -2.48 13.15 -26.22
N ASN A 6 -1.62 12.12 -26.14
CA ASN A 6 -1.89 10.87 -25.41
C ASN A 6 -0.70 10.36 -24.59
N VAL A 7 0.22 11.24 -24.16
CA VAL A 7 1.08 10.87 -23.02
C VAL A 7 0.24 11.09 -21.77
N LYS A 8 -0.45 10.06 -21.28
CA LYS A 8 -0.96 10.07 -19.90
C LYS A 8 0.26 10.21 -19.00
N GLU A 9 0.53 11.42 -18.54
CA GLU A 9 1.58 11.68 -17.56
C GLU A 9 1.23 10.88 -16.29
N LYS A 10 1.91 9.74 -16.12
CA LYS A 10 1.84 8.99 -14.86
C LYS A 10 2.63 9.80 -13.84
N THR A 11 1.94 10.53 -12.97
CA THR A 11 2.56 11.09 -11.76
C THR A 11 3.12 9.93 -10.94
N ARG A 12 4.43 9.94 -10.70
CA ARG A 12 5.13 8.93 -9.90
C ARG A 12 5.51 9.53 -8.56
N ILE A 13 5.14 8.84 -7.50
CA ILE A 13 5.50 9.22 -6.13
C ILE A 13 6.53 8.22 -5.62
N ARG A 14 7.64 8.72 -5.08
CA ARG A 14 8.70 7.88 -4.49
C ARG A 14 8.90 8.24 -3.03
N PHE A 15 9.07 7.23 -2.20
CA PHE A 15 9.44 7.36 -0.79
C PHE A 15 10.81 6.74 -0.55
N GLU A 16 11.74 7.52 -0.01
CA GLU A 16 13.09 7.07 0.33
C GLU A 16 13.64 7.90 1.49
N ASN A 17 14.28 7.27 2.48
CA ASN A 17 14.97 7.97 3.60
C ASN A 17 14.13 9.03 4.34
N ASN A 18 12.86 8.73 4.65
CA ASN A 18 11.90 9.67 5.26
C ASN A 18 11.57 10.91 4.41
N GLN A 19 11.80 10.86 3.10
CA GLN A 19 11.33 11.86 2.14
C GLN A 19 10.31 11.26 1.18
N CYS A 20 9.21 11.99 0.99
CA CYS A 20 8.24 11.73 -0.06
C CYS A 20 8.53 12.70 -1.20
N ILE A 21 8.94 12.19 -2.35
CA ILE A 21 9.22 12.98 -3.54
C ILE A 21 8.05 12.81 -4.51
N VAL A 22 7.41 13.93 -4.85
CA VAL A 22 6.31 13.97 -5.83
C VAL A 22 6.67 14.98 -6.91
N ASP A 23 6.84 14.50 -8.15
CA ASP A 23 7.21 15.32 -9.32
C ASP A 23 8.36 16.32 -9.03
N GLY A 24 9.37 15.86 -8.26
CA GLY A 24 10.55 16.65 -7.89
C GLY A 24 10.43 17.53 -6.63
N ARG A 25 9.28 17.53 -5.94
CA ARG A 25 9.08 18.24 -4.67
C ARG A 25 9.19 17.28 -3.49
N SER A 26 9.93 17.65 -2.45
CA SER A 26 10.11 16.83 -1.24
C SER A 26 9.15 17.23 -0.13
N PHE A 27 8.52 16.23 0.49
CA PHE A 27 7.66 16.35 1.67
C PHE A 27 8.19 15.43 2.78
N SER A 28 7.87 15.74 4.03
CA SER A 28 8.07 14.78 5.13
C SER A 28 7.19 13.56 4.89
N THR A 29 7.72 12.36 5.13
CA THR A 29 6.94 11.12 5.07
C THR A 29 6.06 10.89 6.29
N GLU A 30 6.12 11.79 7.27
CA GLU A 30 5.27 11.70 8.44
C GLU A 30 3.83 11.88 7.99
N HIS A 31 3.09 10.75 8.00
CA HIS A 31 1.66 10.67 7.70
C HIS A 31 1.28 10.99 6.25
N VAL A 32 1.87 10.30 5.27
CA VAL A 32 1.41 10.39 3.87
C VAL A 32 0.38 9.30 3.57
N VAL A 33 -0.74 9.72 3.01
CA VAL A 33 -1.85 8.88 2.59
C VAL A 33 -2.00 8.98 1.08
N LEU A 34 -1.92 7.84 0.41
CA LEU A 34 -2.25 7.68 -1.00
C LEU A 34 -3.65 7.08 -1.11
N VAL A 35 -4.55 7.77 -1.82
CA VAL A 35 -5.93 7.32 -2.04
C VAL A 35 -6.11 6.94 -3.50
N SER A 36 -6.54 5.71 -3.75
CA SER A 36 -6.83 5.17 -5.07
C SER A 36 -5.70 5.31 -6.11
N PRO A 37 -4.44 4.97 -5.78
CA PRO A 37 -3.41 4.84 -6.81
C PRO A 37 -3.79 3.71 -7.78
N SER A 38 -3.41 3.84 -9.06
CA SER A 38 -3.65 2.77 -10.04
C SER A 38 -2.69 1.61 -9.87
N ASN A 39 -1.48 1.88 -9.39
CA ASN A 39 -0.53 0.86 -8.97
C ASN A 39 0.29 1.36 -7.78
N ALA A 40 0.60 0.45 -6.84
CA ALA A 40 1.54 0.69 -5.76
C ALA A 40 2.50 -0.49 -5.63
N LYS A 41 3.79 -0.18 -5.51
CA LYS A 41 4.86 -1.14 -5.20
C LYS A 41 5.53 -0.73 -3.90
N LEU A 42 5.52 -1.62 -2.92
CA LEU A 42 6.11 -1.40 -1.60
C LEU A 42 7.16 -2.47 -1.29
N VAL A 43 8.27 -2.03 -0.73
CA VAL A 43 9.30 -2.88 -0.13
C VAL A 43 9.57 -2.39 1.28
N LEU A 44 9.50 -3.30 2.26
CA LEU A 44 9.89 -3.04 3.64
C LEU A 44 10.94 -4.06 4.08
N ASN A 45 12.07 -3.56 4.59
CA ASN A 45 13.17 -4.33 5.15
C ASN A 45 13.88 -3.54 6.27
N GLU A 46 15.07 -3.98 6.69
CA GLU A 46 15.88 -3.29 7.70
C GLU A 46 16.36 -1.89 7.28
N ASP A 47 16.49 -1.64 5.97
CA ASP A 47 16.88 -0.33 5.42
C ASP A 47 15.72 0.68 5.42
N GLY A 48 14.49 0.22 5.63
CA GLY A 48 13.29 1.04 5.73
C GLY A 48 12.21 0.70 4.72
N ILE A 49 11.37 1.68 4.40
CA ILE A 49 10.27 1.55 3.44
C ILE A 49 10.64 2.23 2.13
N LYS A 50 10.53 1.49 1.03
CA LYS A 50 10.53 2.02 -0.34
C LYS A 50 9.13 1.88 -0.91
N LEU A 51 8.54 2.97 -1.38
CA LEU A 51 7.22 2.97 -2.03
C LEU A 51 7.32 3.71 -3.36
N GLU A 52 6.76 3.08 -4.40
CA GLU A 52 6.48 3.71 -5.68
C GLU A 52 4.98 3.61 -5.97
N ALA A 53 4.33 4.72 -6.30
CA ALA A 53 2.92 4.74 -6.68
C ALA A 53 2.70 5.48 -7.99
N SER A 54 1.71 5.03 -8.76
CA SER A 54 1.27 5.64 -10.02
C SER A 54 -0.22 5.96 -9.98
N TYR A 55 -0.61 7.00 -10.72
CA TYR A 55 -2.00 7.39 -10.93
C TYR A 55 -2.31 7.52 -12.42
N ASP A 56 -3.54 7.19 -12.81
CA ASP A 56 -4.01 7.32 -14.19
C ASP A 56 -4.43 8.75 -14.56
N GLN A 57 -4.58 9.59 -13.54
CA GLN A 57 -4.93 11.01 -13.62
C GLN A 57 -4.01 11.78 -12.67
N HIS A 58 -3.90 13.10 -12.87
CA HIS A 58 -3.14 13.94 -11.95
C HIS A 58 -3.76 13.91 -10.54
N PRO A 59 -3.03 13.44 -9.52
CA PRO A 59 -3.53 13.44 -8.16
C PRO A 59 -3.55 14.87 -7.61
N LYS A 60 -4.52 15.15 -6.74
CA LYS A 60 -4.60 16.40 -5.98
C LYS A 60 -3.95 16.20 -4.62
N PHE A 61 -3.39 17.29 -4.11
CA PHE A 61 -2.78 17.37 -2.78
C PHE A 61 -3.74 18.07 -1.84
N SER A 62 -3.93 17.50 -0.66
CA SER A 62 -4.69 18.10 0.42
C SER A 62 -4.03 17.78 1.76
N THR A 63 -4.38 18.55 2.78
CA THR A 63 -4.01 18.29 4.17
C THR A 63 -5.26 17.94 4.96
N TYR A 64 -5.20 16.86 5.74
CA TYR A 64 -6.29 16.47 6.63
C TYR A 64 -5.73 16.10 8.01
N GLY A 65 -5.93 16.98 9.00
CA GLY A 65 -5.27 16.85 10.29
C GLY A 65 -3.75 16.84 10.13
N ASN A 66 -3.10 15.76 10.55
CA ASN A 66 -1.66 15.57 10.40
C ASN A 66 -1.25 14.87 9.09
N TYR A 67 -2.21 14.50 8.22
CA TYR A 67 -1.92 13.74 7.01
C TYR A 67 -1.77 14.64 5.78
N ILE A 68 -0.78 14.32 4.94
CA ILE A 68 -0.76 14.75 3.54
C ILE A 68 -1.51 13.69 2.74
N VAL A 69 -2.61 14.09 2.10
CA VAL A 69 -3.45 13.22 1.28
C VAL A 69 -3.15 13.49 -0.18
N ILE A 70 -2.81 12.42 -0.92
CA ILE A 70 -2.52 12.44 -2.34
C ILE A 70 -3.45 11.45 -3.04
N GLY A 71 -4.31 11.94 -3.93
CA GLY A 71 -5.29 11.07 -4.57
C GLY A 71 -6.07 11.75 -5.68
N VAL A 72 -6.82 10.95 -6.43
CA VAL A 72 -7.70 11.45 -7.51
C VAL A 72 -9.10 11.81 -7.02
N SER A 73 -9.49 11.30 -5.85
CA SER A 73 -10.73 11.72 -5.18
C SER A 73 -10.51 12.99 -4.35
N SER A 74 -11.41 13.95 -4.50
CA SER A 74 -11.49 15.14 -3.64
C SER A 74 -12.21 14.89 -2.31
N ASP A 75 -12.72 13.68 -2.10
CA ASP A 75 -13.48 13.37 -0.91
C ASP A 75 -12.55 13.46 0.29
N ARG A 76 -12.91 14.36 1.20
CA ARG A 76 -12.16 14.65 2.43
C ARG A 76 -12.17 13.49 3.43
N TYR A 77 -12.75 12.35 3.05
CA TYR A 77 -12.82 11.18 3.90
C TYR A 77 -11.60 10.31 3.61
N ILE A 78 -10.60 10.41 4.49
CA ILE A 78 -9.60 9.34 4.62
C ILE A 78 -10.39 8.08 4.96
N PRO A 79 -10.39 7.04 4.09
CA PRO A 79 -11.14 5.82 4.35
C PRO A 79 -10.83 5.32 5.76
N THR A 80 -11.86 5.27 6.62
CA THR A 80 -11.72 4.70 7.96
C THR A 80 -11.84 3.19 7.87
N TRP A 81 -11.26 2.52 8.86
CA TRP A 81 -11.05 1.07 8.91
C TRP A 81 -12.33 0.28 9.26
N ASP A 82 -13.50 0.89 9.10
CA ASP A 82 -14.73 0.34 9.62
C ASP A 82 -15.29 -0.71 8.65
N THR A 83 -15.32 -1.94 9.16
CA THR A 83 -15.85 -3.17 8.54
C THR A 83 -15.17 -3.61 7.24
N LEU A 84 -14.02 -4.27 7.36
CA LEU A 84 -13.44 -5.06 6.27
C LEU A 84 -14.38 -6.22 5.91
N GLU A 85 -14.77 -6.32 4.65
CA GLU A 85 -15.68 -7.37 4.13
C GLU A 85 -14.93 -8.57 3.54
N GLY A 86 -13.61 -8.45 3.31
CA GLY A 86 -12.77 -9.50 2.76
C GLY A 86 -12.51 -10.64 3.75
N LYS A 87 -12.00 -11.76 3.22
CA LYS A 87 -11.63 -12.94 4.00
C LYS A 87 -10.29 -13.52 3.54
N VAL A 88 -9.52 -14.02 4.50
CA VAL A 88 -8.36 -14.86 4.21
C VAL A 88 -8.88 -16.26 3.87
N VAL A 89 -8.63 -16.73 2.65
CA VAL A 89 -9.25 -17.98 2.12
C VAL A 89 -8.42 -19.19 2.54
N LYS A 90 -7.11 -19.12 2.33
CA LYS A 90 -6.17 -20.18 2.68
C LYS A 90 -4.84 -19.56 3.08
N VAL A 91 -4.27 -19.96 4.21
CA VAL A 91 -2.89 -19.63 4.58
C VAL A 91 -2.23 -20.86 5.19
N ASP A 92 -1.01 -21.12 4.76
CA ASP A 92 -0.09 -22.08 5.35
C ASP A 92 1.31 -21.45 5.48
N GLU A 93 2.30 -22.26 5.85
CA GLU A 93 3.67 -21.81 6.07
C GLU A 93 4.39 -21.32 4.81
N HIS A 94 3.88 -21.65 3.61
CA HIS A 94 4.44 -21.27 2.31
C HIS A 94 3.72 -20.08 1.66
N GLY A 95 2.61 -19.61 2.25
CA GLY A 95 1.84 -18.49 1.71
C GLY A 95 0.34 -18.75 1.78
N GLY A 96 -0.40 -18.24 0.80
CA GLY A 96 -1.85 -18.31 0.83
C GLY A 96 -2.56 -17.46 -0.20
N SER A 97 -3.88 -17.36 -0.04
CA SER A 97 -4.72 -16.47 -0.82
C SER A 97 -5.81 -15.84 0.06
N ALA A 98 -6.23 -14.64 -0.34
CA ALA A 98 -7.31 -13.91 0.31
C ALA A 98 -8.13 -13.15 -0.75
N GLU A 99 -9.37 -12.83 -0.41
CA GLU A 99 -10.33 -12.22 -1.33
C GLU A 99 -11.08 -11.07 -0.65
N GLY A 100 -11.38 -10.03 -1.43
CA GLY A 100 -12.18 -8.89 -1.04
C GLY A 100 -11.42 -7.78 -0.33
N GLU A 101 -12.16 -6.97 0.43
CA GLU A 101 -11.66 -5.79 1.14
C GLU A 101 -10.92 -6.19 2.41
N LEU A 102 -9.59 -6.13 2.35
CA LEU A 102 -8.64 -6.58 3.37
C LEU A 102 -7.76 -5.43 3.82
N GLY A 103 -7.30 -5.52 5.07
CA GLY A 103 -6.24 -4.68 5.61
C GLY A 103 -4.92 -5.44 5.63
N ILE A 104 -3.89 -4.89 5.01
CA ILE A 104 -2.52 -5.42 5.06
C ILE A 104 -1.67 -4.43 5.81
N ARG A 105 -1.19 -4.81 6.99
CA ARG A 105 -0.27 -4.01 7.80
C ARG A 105 1.08 -4.68 7.84
N ALA A 106 2.15 -3.95 7.55
CA ALA A 106 3.51 -4.43 7.76
C ALA A 106 4.27 -3.46 8.64
N SER A 107 4.98 -3.98 9.65
CA SER A 107 5.75 -3.17 10.60
C SER A 107 7.08 -3.82 10.92
N LEU A 108 8.15 -3.03 10.95
CA LEU A 108 9.47 -3.48 11.40
C LEU A 108 9.49 -3.61 12.93
N SER A 109 9.88 -4.78 13.42
CA SER A 109 9.97 -5.11 14.85
C SER A 109 11.18 -6.00 15.10
N ARG A 110 12.13 -5.54 15.94
CA ARG A 110 13.24 -6.35 16.48
C ARG A 110 13.98 -7.23 15.44
N GLY A 111 14.31 -6.68 14.27
CA GLY A 111 15.06 -7.39 13.21
C GLY A 111 14.21 -8.29 12.30
N TYR A 112 12.89 -8.21 12.39
CA TYR A 112 11.96 -8.84 11.46
C TYR A 112 10.83 -7.87 11.09
N VAL A 113 10.18 -8.14 9.98
CA VAL A 113 8.94 -7.52 9.55
C VAL A 113 7.78 -8.42 9.97
N VAL A 114 6.85 -7.84 10.73
CA VAL A 114 5.56 -8.47 11.02
C VAL A 114 4.57 -8.01 9.99
N VAL A 115 4.01 -8.95 9.23
CA VAL A 115 2.89 -8.69 8.33
C VAL A 115 1.62 -9.26 8.92
N GLU A 116 0.58 -8.45 8.94
CA GLU A 116 -0.75 -8.81 9.42
C GLU A 116 -1.76 -8.63 8.30
N LEU A 117 -2.44 -9.72 7.95
CA LEU A 117 -3.59 -9.73 7.06
C LEU A 117 -4.86 -9.73 7.91
N ILE A 118 -5.67 -8.70 7.74
CA ILE A 118 -6.88 -8.45 8.53
C ILE A 118 -8.07 -8.56 7.57
N GLY A 119 -9.00 -9.47 7.86
CA GLY A 119 -10.27 -9.59 7.16
C GLY A 119 -11.47 -9.37 8.09
N SER A 120 -12.62 -9.86 7.66
CA SER A 120 -13.91 -9.77 8.37
C SER A 120 -13.94 -10.44 9.74
N ASP A 121 -13.12 -11.47 9.97
CA ASP A 121 -13.01 -12.17 11.25
C ASP A 121 -12.22 -11.37 12.31
N LYS A 122 -11.58 -10.27 11.91
CA LYS A 122 -10.74 -9.36 12.73
C LYS A 122 -9.62 -10.07 13.51
N LYS A 123 -9.30 -11.32 13.20
CA LYS A 123 -8.16 -12.05 13.76
C LYS A 123 -7.03 -12.04 12.74
N PRO A 124 -5.98 -11.23 12.93
CA PRO A 124 -4.96 -11.07 11.91
C PRO A 124 -4.20 -12.37 11.69
N THR A 125 -4.08 -12.79 10.43
CA THR A 125 -3.11 -13.81 10.03
C THR A 125 -1.74 -13.16 9.95
N LYS A 126 -0.73 -13.76 10.59
CA LYS A 126 0.58 -13.14 10.78
C LYS A 126 1.70 -13.88 10.05
N PHE A 127 2.59 -13.11 9.42
CA PHE A 127 3.85 -13.59 8.89
C PHE A 127 5.00 -12.85 9.56
N TYR A 128 6.09 -13.59 9.80
CA TYR A 128 7.34 -13.07 10.31
C TYR A 128 8.41 -13.37 9.25
N VAL A 129 8.96 -12.31 8.67
CA VAL A 129 9.91 -12.35 7.56
C VAL A 129 10.94 -11.23 7.73
N LYS A 130 12.02 -11.18 6.94
CA LYS A 130 12.97 -10.06 6.94
C LYS A 130 12.63 -9.00 5.89
N GLU A 131 11.93 -9.41 4.84
CA GLU A 131 11.58 -8.54 3.73
C GLU A 131 10.15 -8.81 3.27
N VAL A 132 9.44 -7.74 2.93
CA VAL A 132 8.11 -7.81 2.32
C VAL A 132 8.14 -7.05 1.00
N ASN A 133 7.69 -7.71 -0.06
CA ASN A 133 7.45 -7.13 -1.37
C ASN A 133 5.95 -7.17 -1.62
N LEU A 134 5.32 -6.01 -1.78
CA LEU A 134 3.89 -5.88 -2.07
C LEU A 134 3.71 -5.14 -3.39
N GLU A 135 3.00 -5.76 -4.32
CA GLU A 135 2.54 -5.14 -5.56
C GLU A 135 1.01 -5.13 -5.56
N ALA A 136 0.42 -3.94 -5.73
CA ALA A 136 -1.02 -3.77 -5.71
C ALA A 136 -1.52 -3.01 -6.91
N GLU A 137 -2.44 -3.64 -7.65
CA GLU A 137 -3.26 -2.98 -8.66
C GLU A 137 -4.50 -2.36 -7.99
N LYS A 138 -4.74 -1.08 -8.28
CA LYS A 138 -5.92 -0.32 -7.82
C LYS A 138 -6.25 -0.52 -6.33
N PRO A 139 -5.30 -0.49 -5.38
CA PRO A 139 -5.66 -0.52 -3.97
C PRO A 139 -6.52 0.70 -3.64
N ASP A 140 -7.39 0.57 -2.65
CA ASP A 140 -8.24 1.69 -2.22
C ASP A 140 -7.40 2.75 -1.52
N PHE A 141 -6.45 2.31 -0.69
CA PHE A 141 -5.73 3.18 0.22
C PHE A 141 -4.35 2.62 0.59
N VAL A 142 -3.34 3.50 0.64
CA VAL A 142 -2.00 3.19 1.16
C VAL A 142 -1.58 4.29 2.13
N ASN A 143 -1.26 3.93 3.37
CA ASN A 143 -0.74 4.87 4.38
C ASN A 143 0.66 4.46 4.79
N VAL A 144 1.58 5.42 4.73
CA VAL A 144 2.96 5.26 5.15
C VAL A 144 3.22 6.12 6.36
N LEU A 145 3.71 5.48 7.42
CA LEU A 145 4.15 6.14 8.64
C LEU A 145 5.68 6.11 8.65
N GLY A 146 6.31 7.28 8.52
CA GLY A 146 7.78 7.43 8.55
C GLY A 146 8.35 7.74 9.95
N SER A 147 9.69 7.77 10.02
CA SER A 147 10.59 8.20 11.10
C SER A 147 10.69 7.39 12.40
N ARG A 148 9.58 6.88 12.96
CA ARG A 148 9.62 6.17 14.27
C ARG A 148 9.14 4.72 14.23
N PHE A 149 8.29 4.40 13.27
CA PHE A 149 7.71 3.08 13.09
C PHE A 149 7.69 2.83 11.58
N HIS A 150 8.68 2.14 11.03
CA HIS A 150 8.68 1.73 9.61
C HIS A 150 7.49 0.80 9.37
N THR A 151 6.33 1.41 9.12
CA THR A 151 5.04 0.76 9.00
C THR A 151 4.32 1.30 7.77
N PHE A 152 3.74 0.39 7.02
CA PHE A 152 2.74 0.75 6.03
C PHE A 152 1.44 -0.01 6.30
N TYR A 153 0.37 0.55 5.75
CA TYR A 153 -0.92 -0.10 5.67
C TYR A 153 -1.47 0.01 4.25
N VAL A 154 -2.00 -1.08 3.72
CA VAL A 154 -2.72 -1.13 2.44
C VAL A 154 -4.13 -1.64 2.68
N LYS A 155 -5.13 -0.95 2.13
CA LYS A 155 -6.51 -1.40 2.04
C LYS A 155 -6.80 -1.86 0.60
N THR A 156 -7.28 -3.08 0.45
CA THR A 156 -7.72 -3.60 -0.87
C THR A 156 -9.19 -3.25 -1.13
N ARG A 157 -9.64 -3.42 -2.37
CA ARG A 157 -11.04 -3.19 -2.76
C ARG A 157 -11.88 -4.45 -2.56
N LYS A 158 -13.21 -4.29 -2.63
CA LYS A 158 -14.17 -5.39 -2.47
C LYS A 158 -14.02 -6.51 -3.50
N ASP A 159 -13.48 -6.18 -4.67
CA ASP A 159 -13.24 -7.09 -5.80
C ASP A 159 -11.78 -7.58 -5.87
N SER A 160 -10.94 -7.30 -4.88
CA SER A 160 -9.53 -7.68 -4.94
C SER A 160 -9.31 -9.18 -4.71
N LYS A 161 -8.35 -9.75 -5.43
CA LYS A 161 -7.72 -11.04 -5.12
C LYS A 161 -6.32 -10.77 -4.61
N VAL A 162 -5.92 -11.49 -3.57
CA VAL A 162 -4.61 -11.35 -2.94
C VAL A 162 -3.93 -12.71 -2.95
N ASP A 163 -2.81 -12.79 -3.63
CA ASP A 163 -1.92 -13.94 -3.63
C ASP A 163 -0.73 -13.66 -2.71
N ILE A 164 -0.44 -14.60 -1.82
CA ILE A 164 0.65 -14.50 -0.85
C ILE A 164 1.59 -15.66 -1.09
N LYS A 165 2.87 -15.36 -1.30
CA LYS A 165 3.92 -16.37 -1.45
C LYS A 165 5.04 -16.08 -0.47
N LYS A 166 5.42 -17.06 0.33
CA LYS A 166 6.58 -16.99 1.21
C LYS A 166 7.72 -17.80 0.61
N GLU A 167 8.87 -17.17 0.45
CA GLU A 167 10.11 -17.82 0.03
C GLU A 167 11.18 -17.45 1.06
N ASP A 168 11.65 -18.44 1.82
CA ASP A 168 12.59 -18.24 2.94
C ASP A 168 12.12 -17.14 3.92
N ASP A 169 12.94 -16.10 4.08
CA ASP A 169 12.70 -14.93 4.91
C ASP A 169 12.04 -13.77 4.13
N LYS A 170 11.41 -14.05 2.98
CA LYS A 170 10.73 -13.04 2.15
C LYS A 170 9.25 -13.37 1.97
N LEU A 171 8.41 -12.34 2.04
CA LEU A 171 6.99 -12.44 1.71
C LEU A 171 6.69 -11.60 0.47
N PHE A 172 6.08 -12.23 -0.53
CA PHE A 172 5.57 -11.59 -1.73
C PHE A 172 4.05 -11.55 -1.65
N ILE A 173 3.48 -10.36 -1.82
CA ILE A 173 2.03 -10.13 -1.80
C ILE A 173 1.66 -9.45 -3.12
N SER A 174 0.82 -10.11 -3.91
CA SER A 174 0.28 -9.58 -5.15
C SER A 174 -1.20 -9.33 -5.00
N ILE A 175 -1.65 -8.12 -5.29
CA ILE A 175 -3.07 -7.73 -5.23
C ILE A 175 -3.53 -7.37 -6.64
N SER A 176 -4.52 -8.09 -7.14
CA SER A 176 -5.14 -7.87 -8.45
C SER A 176 -6.63 -7.55 -8.30
N SER A 177 -7.22 -6.86 -9.27
CA SER A 177 -8.67 -6.68 -9.37
C SER A 177 -9.27 -7.90 -10.07
N SER A 178 -10.45 -8.35 -9.62
CA SER A 178 -11.16 -9.48 -10.24
C SER A 178 -11.86 -9.12 -11.55
N GLU A 179 -11.84 -7.84 -11.96
CA GLU A 179 -12.48 -7.36 -13.19
C GLU A 179 -11.48 -7.29 -14.36
N GLU A 180 -11.61 -8.25 -15.29
CA GLU A 180 -11.42 -8.03 -16.74
C GLU A 180 -12.79 -7.82 -17.40
#